data_AF-A0AB34IX60-F1
#
_entry.id   AF-A0AB34IX60-F1
#
_cell.length_a   1.000
_cell.length_b   1.000
_cell.length_c   1.000
_cell.angle_alpha   90.00
_cell.angle_beta   90.00
_cell.angle_gamma   90.00
#
_symmetry.space_group_name_H-M   'P 1'
#
loop_
_entity.id
_entity.type
_entity.pdbx_description
1 polymer ?
#
loop_
_entity_poly.entity_id
_entity_poly.type
_entity_poly.pdbx_seq_one_letter_code
_entity_poly.pdbx_strand_id
1 'polypeptide(L)'
;MALRASPLLRARLPPLASMASRRLHAGVRVDHARRALALADAVCFDVDSTVIREEGIDEFAAFLGVGDEVAALTAAAMGGDTPFHVALENRLRVMQPTRQQLEAMLAANPAEGLLTPGIRELIDALQARQKVVYLVSGGFRQMIEPIAEAVNVPKTNIYANSFLFHADGSWKCHDDTEPTSRAGGKAKVVAELKAKHGYKTVVMVGDGATDMEARDVEGGADAFIGFGGIQVREKVKAGADWFVMDFKEMLDALQ
;
A
#
# COMPACT_ATOMS: atom_id res chain seq x y z
N MET A 1 32.97 -31.34 49.60
CA MET A 1 31.86 -30.47 50.07
C MET A 1 31.94 -29.14 49.34
N ALA A 2 31.17 -28.99 48.26
CA ALA A 2 31.09 -27.77 47.46
C ALA A 2 29.77 -27.06 47.77
N LEU A 3 29.84 -25.81 48.21
CA LEU A 3 28.71 -24.89 48.30
C LEU A 3 29.04 -23.69 47.40
N ARG A 4 28.43 -23.61 46.22
CA ARG A 4 28.44 -22.42 45.37
C ARG A 4 27.03 -21.86 45.29
N ALA A 5 26.93 -20.58 45.63
CA ALA A 5 25.73 -19.78 45.58
C ALA A 5 25.24 -19.56 44.15
N SER A 6 23.92 -19.57 43.97
CA SER A 6 23.21 -19.18 42.74
C SER A 6 23.07 -17.66 42.64
N PRO A 7 23.17 -17.09 41.42
CA PRO A 7 22.55 -15.81 41.13
C PRO A 7 21.45 -15.97 40.06
N LEU A 8 20.23 -15.68 40.52
CA LEU A 8 19.10 -15.02 39.85
C LEU A 8 19.15 -14.96 38.31
N LEU A 9 18.31 -15.81 37.70
CA LEU A 9 17.93 -15.76 36.29
C LEU A 9 17.09 -14.49 36.03
N ARG A 10 17.66 -13.50 35.34
CA ARG A 10 16.86 -12.40 34.74
C ARG A 10 15.89 -13.02 33.74
N ALA A 11 14.59 -12.93 34.02
CA ALA A 11 13.55 -13.30 33.09
C ALA A 11 13.66 -12.39 31.85
N ARG A 12 14.12 -12.96 30.72
CA ARG A 12 13.97 -12.35 29.40
C ARG A 12 12.48 -12.34 29.06
N LEU A 13 11.94 -11.16 28.81
CA LEU A 13 10.63 -11.02 28.16
C LEU A 13 10.68 -11.76 26.81
N PRO A 14 9.65 -12.55 26.45
CA PRO A 14 9.66 -13.28 25.20
C PRO A 14 9.55 -12.30 24.01
N PRO A 15 10.14 -12.63 22.84
CA PRO A 15 9.94 -11.84 21.64
C PRO A 15 8.47 -11.87 21.21
N LEU A 16 7.97 -10.74 20.70
CA LEU A 16 6.63 -10.61 20.12
C LEU A 16 6.48 -11.63 18.98
N ALA A 17 5.76 -12.71 19.27
CA ALA A 17 5.58 -13.83 18.35
C ALA A 17 4.68 -13.45 17.17
N SER A 18 5.22 -13.56 15.96
CA SER A 18 4.64 -13.24 14.65
C SER A 18 3.46 -14.12 14.19
N MET A 19 2.74 -14.80 15.09
CA MET A 19 1.56 -15.61 14.70
C MET A 19 0.41 -15.58 15.72
N ALA A 20 0.55 -14.86 16.84
CA ALA A 20 -0.41 -14.88 17.95
C ALA A 20 -1.64 -13.95 17.77
N SER A 21 -1.73 -13.17 16.69
CA SER A 21 -2.74 -12.11 16.54
C SER A 21 -4.19 -12.60 16.31
N ARG A 22 -4.41 -13.91 16.11
CA ARG A 22 -5.67 -14.40 15.50
C ARG A 22 -6.94 -14.42 16.37
N ARG A 23 -6.92 -13.93 17.62
CA ARG A 23 -8.16 -13.76 18.43
C ARG A 23 -8.11 -12.55 19.38
N LEU A 24 -7.70 -11.38 18.91
CA LEU A 24 -7.90 -10.14 19.65
C LEU A 24 -9.34 -9.65 19.46
N HIS A 25 -10.00 -9.23 20.55
CA HIS A 25 -11.31 -8.55 20.45
C HIS A 25 -11.15 -7.23 19.69
N ALA A 26 -12.21 -6.75 19.03
CA ALA A 26 -12.15 -5.58 18.13
C ALA A 26 -11.47 -4.36 18.78
N GLY A 27 -11.80 -4.02 20.03
CA GLY A 27 -11.16 -2.90 20.74
C GLY A 27 -9.66 -3.11 20.98
N VAL A 28 -9.23 -4.34 21.26
CA VAL A 28 -7.81 -4.68 21.48
C VAL A 28 -7.00 -4.56 20.18
N ARG A 29 -7.61 -4.87 19.02
CA ARG A 29 -6.97 -4.69 17.71
C ARG A 29 -6.74 -3.21 17.39
N VAL A 30 -7.71 -2.35 17.71
CA VAL A 30 -7.58 -0.90 17.48
C VAL A 30 -6.46 -0.31 18.33
N ASP A 31 -6.39 -0.65 19.61
CA ASP A 31 -5.31 -0.19 20.50
C ASP A 31 -3.93 -0.69 20.04
N HIS A 32 -3.86 -1.92 19.53
CA HIS A 32 -2.64 -2.46 18.93
C HIS A 32 -2.21 -1.64 17.71
N ALA A 33 -3.13 -1.39 16.76
CA ALA A 33 -2.83 -0.62 15.55
C ALA A 33 -2.42 0.82 15.85
N ARG A 34 -3.09 1.50 16.78
CA ARG A 34 -2.72 2.86 17.22
C ARG A 34 -1.33 2.90 17.83
N ARG A 35 -0.99 1.93 18.69
CA ARG A 35 0.37 1.79 19.24
C ARG A 35 1.40 1.49 18.16
N ALA A 36 1.07 0.62 17.21
CA ALA A 36 1.96 0.32 16.08
C ALA A 36 2.21 1.58 15.24
N LEU A 37 1.19 2.38 14.94
CA LEU A 37 1.32 3.66 14.22
C LEU A 37 2.21 4.65 14.99
N ALA A 38 2.00 4.78 16.30
CA ALA A 38 2.82 5.66 17.15
C ALA A 38 4.30 5.24 17.15
N LEU A 39 4.58 3.93 17.20
CA LEU A 39 5.93 3.36 17.24
C LEU A 39 6.54 3.06 15.86
N ALA A 40 5.79 3.29 14.78
CA ALA A 40 6.22 2.93 13.43
C ALA A 40 7.53 3.62 13.06
N ASP A 41 8.48 2.85 12.53
CA ASP A 41 9.67 3.37 11.85
C ASP A 41 9.32 3.78 10.41
N ALA A 42 8.39 3.04 9.78
CA ALA A 42 7.87 3.32 8.45
C ALA A 42 6.36 3.07 8.33
N VAL A 43 5.72 3.83 7.44
CA VAL A 43 4.30 3.65 7.07
C VAL A 43 4.21 3.50 5.56
N CYS A 44 3.63 2.40 5.11
CA CYS A 44 3.36 2.12 3.70
C CYS A 44 1.90 2.42 3.41
N PHE A 45 1.65 3.17 2.34
CA PHE A 45 0.31 3.48 1.86
C PHE A 45 0.07 2.82 0.52
N ASP A 46 -1.11 2.26 0.34
CA ASP A 46 -1.66 2.08 -1.00
C ASP A 46 -1.90 3.45 -1.65
N VAL A 47 -2.01 3.46 -2.99
CA VAL A 47 -2.26 4.69 -3.75
C VAL A 47 -3.72 4.80 -4.15
N ASP A 48 -4.16 3.89 -5.03
CA ASP A 48 -5.52 3.90 -5.58
C ASP A 48 -6.54 3.71 -4.45
N SER A 49 -7.66 4.44 -4.50
CA SER A 49 -8.72 4.45 -3.46
C SER A 49 -8.24 4.73 -2.02
N THR A 50 -7.01 5.22 -1.83
CA THR A 50 -6.38 5.49 -0.53
C THR A 50 -5.71 6.86 -0.50
N VAL A 51 -4.53 7.01 -1.11
CA VAL A 51 -3.84 8.32 -1.22
C VAL A 51 -4.54 9.22 -2.22
N ILE A 52 -5.06 8.63 -3.29
CA ILE A 52 -5.92 9.30 -4.28
C ILE A 52 -7.33 8.72 -4.23
N ARG A 53 -8.28 9.47 -4.77
CA ARG A 53 -9.70 9.11 -4.77
C ARG A 53 -10.08 8.19 -5.91
N GLU A 54 -9.32 8.22 -7.00
CA GLU A 54 -9.59 7.42 -8.20
C GLU A 54 -8.78 6.11 -8.24
N GLU A 55 -9.08 5.28 -9.23
CA GLU A 55 -8.30 4.11 -9.64
C GLU A 55 -7.49 4.48 -10.88
N GLY A 56 -6.16 4.62 -10.74
CA GLY A 56 -5.34 5.24 -11.79
C GLY A 56 -5.41 4.55 -13.15
N ILE A 57 -5.48 3.21 -13.19
CA ILE A 57 -5.56 2.47 -14.46
C ILE A 57 -6.90 2.69 -15.17
N ASP A 58 -7.99 2.82 -14.42
CA ASP A 58 -9.34 3.00 -14.95
C ASP A 58 -9.50 4.42 -15.50
N GLU A 59 -8.95 5.43 -14.80
CA GLU A 59 -8.88 6.81 -15.31
C GLU A 59 -8.07 6.92 -16.60
N PHE A 60 -6.94 6.21 -16.68
CA PHE A 60 -6.15 6.20 -17.91
C PHE A 60 -6.90 5.49 -19.04
N ALA A 61 -7.59 4.38 -18.76
CA ALA A 61 -8.41 3.69 -19.75
C ALA A 61 -9.56 4.58 -20.27
N ALA A 62 -10.20 5.34 -19.39
CA ALA A 62 -11.23 6.32 -19.77
C ALA A 62 -10.65 7.42 -20.67
N PHE A 63 -9.48 7.96 -20.33
CA PHE A 63 -8.78 8.95 -21.16
C PHE A 63 -8.45 8.42 -22.57
N LEU A 64 -8.14 7.13 -22.67
CA LEU A 64 -7.87 6.44 -23.95
C LEU A 64 -9.14 6.07 -24.72
N GLY A 65 -10.34 6.25 -24.14
CA GLY A 65 -11.60 5.89 -24.76
C GLY A 65 -11.94 4.40 -24.70
N VAL A 66 -11.27 3.62 -23.84
CA VAL A 66 -11.47 2.17 -23.65
C VAL A 66 -11.89 1.80 -22.23
N GLY A 67 -12.41 2.78 -21.47
CA GLY A 67 -12.78 2.60 -20.06
C GLY A 67 -13.76 1.46 -19.83
N ASP A 68 -14.81 1.35 -20.65
CA ASP A 68 -15.83 0.29 -20.51
C ASP A 68 -15.25 -1.12 -20.69
N GLU A 69 -14.31 -1.30 -21.63
CA GLU A 69 -13.65 -2.58 -21.89
C GLU A 69 -12.73 -2.98 -20.73
N VAL A 70 -11.96 -2.02 -20.21
CA VAL A 70 -11.07 -2.23 -19.06
C VAL A 70 -11.88 -2.52 -17.79
N ALA A 71 -12.98 -1.81 -17.55
CA ALA A 71 -13.87 -2.05 -16.44
C ALA A 71 -14.47 -3.47 -16.48
N ALA A 72 -14.87 -3.95 -17.67
CA ALA A 72 -15.35 -5.33 -17.85
C ALA A 72 -14.27 -6.36 -17.51
N LEU A 73 -13.01 -6.13 -17.92
CA LEU A 73 -11.86 -6.98 -17.57
C LEU A 73 -11.56 -6.95 -16.07
N THR A 74 -11.61 -5.79 -15.43
CA THR A 74 -11.43 -5.64 -13.98
C THR A 74 -12.50 -6.43 -13.21
N ALA A 75 -13.78 -6.30 -13.61
CA ALA A 75 -14.88 -7.04 -12.99
C ALA A 75 -14.72 -8.57 -13.14
N ALA A 76 -14.28 -9.04 -14.31
CA ALA A 76 -13.99 -10.46 -14.54
C ALA A 76 -12.82 -10.97 -13.68
N ALA A 77 -11.77 -10.17 -13.51
CA ALA A 77 -10.62 -10.53 -12.67
C ALA A 77 -10.97 -10.65 -11.19
N MET A 78 -11.86 -9.76 -10.69
CA MET A 78 -12.35 -9.80 -9.32
C MET A 78 -13.23 -11.02 -9.01
N GLY A 79 -13.73 -11.72 -10.03
CA GLY A 79 -14.42 -13.00 -9.90
C GLY A 79 -13.53 -14.15 -9.40
N GLY A 80 -12.20 -13.96 -9.40
CA GLY A 80 -11.22 -14.91 -8.85
C GLY A 80 -10.70 -15.96 -9.83
N ASP A 81 -11.25 -16.02 -11.05
CA ASP A 81 -10.87 -17.00 -12.07
C ASP A 81 -9.60 -16.62 -12.84
N THR A 82 -9.18 -15.35 -12.79
CA THR A 82 -8.02 -14.85 -13.54
C THR A 82 -6.89 -14.44 -12.59
N PRO A 83 -5.67 -14.99 -12.73
CA PRO A 83 -4.51 -14.54 -11.96
C PRO A 83 -4.23 -13.05 -12.17
N PHE A 84 -3.82 -12.34 -11.11
CA PHE A 84 -3.62 -10.89 -11.15
C PHE A 84 -2.73 -10.40 -12.30
N HIS A 85 -1.59 -11.05 -12.55
CA HIS A 85 -0.68 -10.68 -13.63
C HIS A 85 -1.32 -10.81 -15.02
N VAL A 86 -2.16 -11.83 -15.22
CA VAL A 86 -2.92 -12.04 -16.47
C VAL A 86 -3.98 -10.95 -16.63
N ALA A 87 -4.70 -10.63 -15.55
CA ALA A 87 -5.70 -9.57 -15.54
C ALA A 87 -5.09 -8.19 -15.82
N LEU A 88 -3.91 -7.89 -15.26
CA LEU A 88 -3.17 -6.68 -15.54
C LEU A 88 -2.74 -6.63 -17.01
N GLU A 89 -2.13 -7.70 -17.52
CA GLU A 89 -1.68 -7.75 -18.91
C GLU A 89 -2.84 -7.60 -19.91
N ASN A 90 -3.98 -8.25 -19.67
CA ASN A 90 -5.16 -8.13 -20.52
C ASN A 90 -5.67 -6.70 -20.61
N ARG A 91 -5.74 -5.98 -19.48
CA ARG A 91 -6.15 -4.57 -19.45
C ARG A 91 -5.19 -3.70 -20.26
N LEU A 92 -3.89 -3.88 -20.05
CA LEU A 92 -2.87 -3.14 -20.79
C LEU A 92 -2.88 -3.41 -22.30
N ARG A 93 -3.16 -4.65 -22.71
CA ARG A 93 -3.27 -5.04 -24.12
C ARG A 93 -4.44 -4.36 -24.82
N VAL A 94 -5.54 -4.12 -24.11
CA VAL A 94 -6.68 -3.33 -24.62
C VAL A 94 -6.31 -1.84 -24.68
N MET A 95 -5.66 -1.33 -23.64
CA MET A 95 -5.29 0.08 -23.55
C MET A 95 -4.26 0.52 -24.60
N GLN A 96 -3.26 -0.31 -24.93
CA GLN A 96 -2.13 0.03 -25.82
C GLN A 96 -1.56 1.45 -25.54
N PRO A 97 -1.25 1.80 -24.29
CA PRO A 97 -0.95 3.18 -23.94
C PRO A 97 0.37 3.65 -24.56
N THR A 98 0.40 4.81 -25.20
CA THR A 98 1.69 5.42 -25.61
C THR A 98 2.24 6.31 -24.50
N ARG A 99 3.56 6.52 -24.51
CA ARG A 99 4.22 7.46 -23.58
C ARG A 99 3.61 8.86 -23.68
N GLN A 100 3.34 9.31 -24.91
CA GLN A 100 2.74 10.62 -25.16
C GLN A 100 1.32 10.73 -24.56
N GLN A 101 0.50 9.67 -24.66
CA GLN A 101 -0.83 9.66 -24.06
C GLN A 101 -0.77 9.67 -22.53
N LEU A 102 0.18 8.94 -21.95
CA LEU A 102 0.41 8.96 -20.51
C LEU A 102 0.79 10.37 -20.04
N GLU A 103 1.76 11.01 -20.71
CA GLU A 103 2.17 12.38 -20.41
C GLU A 103 1.01 13.38 -20.56
N ALA A 104 0.20 13.24 -21.61
CA ALA A 104 -0.97 14.08 -21.84
C ALA A 104 -2.05 13.91 -20.76
N MET A 105 -2.31 12.68 -20.32
CA MET A 105 -3.26 12.38 -19.25
C MET A 105 -2.80 12.99 -17.93
N LEU A 106 -1.52 12.83 -17.57
CA LEU A 106 -0.96 13.41 -16.35
C LEU A 106 -0.98 14.94 -16.36
N ALA A 107 -0.76 15.56 -17.53
CA ALA A 107 -0.88 17.01 -17.68
C ALA A 107 -2.33 17.51 -17.56
N ALA A 108 -3.31 16.71 -17.99
CA ALA A 108 -4.73 17.04 -17.92
C ALA A 108 -5.33 16.86 -16.51
N ASN A 109 -4.72 16.01 -15.67
CA ASN A 109 -5.22 15.65 -14.34
C ASN A 109 -4.16 15.95 -13.25
N PRO A 110 -4.08 17.20 -12.75
CA PRO A 110 -3.12 17.58 -11.73
C PRO A 110 -3.25 16.76 -10.45
N ALA A 111 -2.12 16.26 -9.95
CA ALA A 111 -2.02 15.36 -8.80
C ALA A 111 -2.74 15.87 -7.55
N GLU A 112 -2.63 17.18 -7.25
CA GLU A 112 -3.24 17.80 -6.07
C GLU A 112 -4.77 17.66 -6.06
N GLY A 113 -5.40 17.65 -7.24
CA GLY A 113 -6.84 17.48 -7.38
C GLY A 113 -7.30 16.05 -7.13
N LEU A 114 -6.39 15.07 -7.19
CA LEU A 114 -6.71 13.64 -7.04
C LEU A 114 -6.58 13.17 -5.59
N LEU A 115 -5.82 13.90 -4.77
CA LEU A 115 -5.51 13.54 -3.39
C LEU A 115 -6.78 13.35 -2.54
N THR A 116 -6.78 12.29 -1.74
CA THR A 116 -7.78 12.09 -0.71
C THR A 116 -7.65 13.17 0.38
N PRO A 117 -8.75 13.82 0.81
CA PRO A 117 -8.70 14.85 1.84
C PRO A 117 -7.97 14.37 3.11
N GLY A 118 -7.05 15.19 3.63
CA GLY A 118 -6.28 14.89 4.84
C GLY A 118 -5.01 14.06 4.64
N ILE A 119 -4.76 13.50 3.44
CA ILE A 119 -3.58 12.64 3.23
C ILE A 119 -2.27 13.41 3.33
N ARG A 120 -2.23 14.64 2.80
CA ARG A 120 -1.05 15.49 2.84
C ARG A 120 -0.69 15.81 4.29
N GLU A 121 -1.68 16.25 5.06
CA GLU A 121 -1.52 16.58 6.48
C GLU A 121 -1.05 15.37 7.28
N LEU A 122 -1.60 14.18 6.99
CA LEU A 122 -1.17 12.93 7.62
C LEU A 122 0.29 12.59 7.28
N ILE A 123 0.68 12.64 6.00
CA ILE A 123 2.06 12.34 5.59
C ILE A 123 3.05 13.34 6.19
N ASP A 124 2.74 14.64 6.16
CA ASP A 124 3.57 15.68 6.77
C ASP A 124 3.71 15.43 8.29
N ALA A 125 2.64 15.04 8.98
CA ALA A 125 2.67 14.73 10.41
C ALA A 125 3.47 13.46 10.75
N LEU A 126 3.45 12.45 9.87
CA LEU A 126 4.27 11.23 10.00
C LEU A 126 5.76 11.55 9.80
N GLN A 127 6.08 12.30 8.75
CA GLN A 127 7.45 12.70 8.43
C GLN A 127 8.05 13.62 9.51
N ALA A 128 7.27 14.56 10.05
CA ALA A 128 7.65 15.39 11.19
C ALA A 128 8.01 14.58 12.45
N ARG A 129 7.46 13.36 12.57
CA ARG A 129 7.78 12.37 13.62
C ARG A 129 8.86 11.38 13.20
N GLN A 130 9.64 11.72 12.17
CA GLN A 130 10.76 10.93 11.64
C GLN A 130 10.37 9.54 11.13
N LYS A 131 9.11 9.35 10.74
CA LYS A 131 8.63 8.10 10.13
C LYS A 131 8.87 8.15 8.64
N VAL A 132 9.40 7.06 8.08
CA VAL A 132 9.60 6.96 6.62
C VAL A 132 8.28 6.58 5.96
N VAL A 133 7.88 7.33 4.93
CA VAL A 133 6.64 7.06 4.19
C VAL A 133 6.98 6.41 2.84
N TYR A 134 6.26 5.35 2.52
CA TYR A 134 6.35 4.61 1.26
C TYR A 134 4.99 4.56 0.56
N LEU A 135 5.00 4.60 -0.77
CA LEU A 135 3.84 4.31 -1.60
C LEU A 135 4.02 2.92 -2.22
N VAL A 136 3.15 1.97 -1.88
CA VAL A 136 3.22 0.57 -2.29
C VAL A 136 1.92 0.20 -3.00
N SER A 137 1.93 0.21 -4.33
CA SER A 137 0.71 0.13 -5.14
C SER A 137 0.81 -0.92 -6.25
N GLY A 138 -0.34 -1.48 -6.64
CA GLY A 138 -0.48 -2.29 -7.86
C GLY A 138 -0.62 -1.46 -9.14
N GLY A 139 -0.71 -0.14 -9.04
CA GLY A 139 -0.69 0.81 -10.14
C GLY A 139 0.70 1.01 -10.73
N PHE A 140 0.89 2.10 -11.47
CA PHE A 140 2.10 2.35 -12.25
C PHE A 140 2.94 3.51 -11.70
N ARG A 141 4.25 3.27 -11.54
CA ARG A 141 5.24 4.23 -11.05
C ARG A 141 5.14 5.57 -11.75
N GLN A 142 5.05 5.58 -13.08
CA GLN A 142 4.97 6.82 -13.85
C GLN A 142 3.74 7.67 -13.51
N MET A 143 2.65 7.06 -13.07
CA MET A 143 1.44 7.76 -12.63
C MET A 143 1.52 8.16 -11.15
N ILE A 144 2.24 7.40 -10.34
CA ILE A 144 2.39 7.64 -8.90
C ILE A 144 3.46 8.71 -8.61
N GLU A 145 4.43 8.91 -9.49
CA GLU A 145 5.49 9.91 -9.28
C GLU A 145 4.95 11.34 -9.04
N PRO A 146 4.03 11.89 -9.86
CA PRO A 146 3.41 13.19 -9.57
C PRO A 146 2.64 13.21 -8.25
N ILE A 147 1.96 12.12 -7.88
CA ILE A 147 1.25 11.99 -6.59
C ILE A 147 2.26 12.06 -5.44
N ALA A 148 3.36 11.32 -5.53
CA ALA A 148 4.41 11.28 -4.51
C ALA A 148 5.06 12.65 -4.34
N GLU A 149 5.37 13.34 -5.44
CA GLU A 149 5.85 14.73 -5.43
C GLU A 149 4.86 15.65 -4.74
N ALA A 150 3.57 15.53 -5.07
CA ALA A 150 2.53 16.31 -4.43
C ALA A 150 2.57 16.09 -2.92
N VAL A 151 2.66 14.87 -2.39
CA VAL A 151 2.67 14.61 -0.93
C VAL A 151 4.06 14.56 -0.28
N ASN A 152 5.09 15.14 -0.90
CA ASN A 152 6.46 15.18 -0.36
C ASN A 152 7.09 13.80 -0.07
N VAL A 153 6.72 12.77 -0.82
CA VAL A 153 7.32 11.43 -0.73
C VAL A 153 8.37 11.28 -1.85
N PRO A 154 9.63 10.93 -1.53
CA PRO A 154 10.67 10.82 -2.55
C PRO A 154 10.40 9.65 -3.50
N LYS A 155 10.75 9.80 -4.78
CA LYS A 155 10.56 8.77 -5.81
C LYS A 155 11.19 7.41 -5.47
N THR A 156 12.27 7.41 -4.68
CA THR A 156 12.93 6.21 -4.18
C THR A 156 12.06 5.37 -3.24
N ASN A 157 10.97 5.95 -2.72
CA ASN A 157 10.04 5.30 -1.79
C ASN A 157 8.75 4.85 -2.48
N ILE A 158 8.72 4.87 -3.82
CA ILE A 158 7.62 4.33 -4.61
C ILE A 158 7.97 2.89 -4.99
N TYR A 159 7.04 1.96 -4.73
CA TYR A 159 7.07 0.57 -5.14
C TYR A 159 5.79 0.26 -5.91
N ALA A 160 5.91 0.08 -7.22
CA ALA A 160 4.78 -0.02 -8.13
C ALA A 160 5.20 -0.72 -9.43
N ASN A 161 4.22 -1.12 -10.24
CA ASN A 161 4.50 -1.60 -11.59
C ASN A 161 5.08 -0.48 -12.46
N SER A 162 5.69 -0.80 -13.58
CA SER A 162 6.22 0.20 -14.51
C SER A 162 5.82 -0.11 -15.94
N PHE A 163 5.38 0.90 -16.69
CA PHE A 163 5.22 0.76 -18.13
C PHE A 163 6.60 0.68 -18.80
N LEU A 164 6.75 -0.25 -19.74
CA LEU A 164 7.90 -0.31 -20.63
C LEU A 164 7.43 0.09 -22.03
N PHE A 165 8.15 1.02 -22.65
CA PHE A 165 7.84 1.54 -23.98
C PHE A 165 8.95 1.19 -24.96
N HIS A 166 8.59 1.04 -26.23
CA HIS A 166 9.55 1.01 -27.33
C HIS A 166 10.18 2.40 -27.54
N ALA A 167 11.20 2.46 -28.42
CA ALA A 167 11.89 3.70 -28.74
C ALA A 167 10.98 4.75 -29.39
N ASP A 168 9.95 4.31 -30.12
CA ASP A 168 8.92 5.17 -30.72
C ASP A 168 7.83 5.63 -29.73
N GLY A 169 7.90 5.20 -28.47
CA GLY A 169 6.94 5.54 -27.43
C GLY A 169 5.69 4.66 -27.38
N SER A 170 5.57 3.65 -28.24
CA SER A 170 4.50 2.65 -28.16
C SER A 170 4.67 1.72 -26.96
N TRP A 171 3.57 1.23 -26.40
CA TRP A 171 3.60 0.26 -25.31
C TRP A 171 4.32 -1.02 -25.73
N LYS A 172 5.26 -1.48 -24.91
CA LYS A 172 5.94 -2.77 -25.10
C LYS A 172 5.34 -3.83 -24.18
N CYS A 173 5.38 -3.58 -22.88
CA CYS A 173 4.87 -4.44 -21.82
C CYS A 173 4.89 -3.68 -20.49
N HIS A 174 4.61 -4.36 -19.37
CA HIS A 174 4.98 -3.88 -18.05
C HIS A 174 6.23 -4.62 -17.55
N ASP A 175 6.90 -4.07 -16.54
CA ASP A 175 8.00 -4.77 -15.86
C ASP A 175 7.45 -5.87 -14.93
N ASP A 176 7.70 -7.13 -15.28
CA ASP A 176 7.22 -8.32 -14.55
C ASP A 176 8.16 -8.76 -13.41
N THR A 177 9.26 -8.03 -13.21
CA THR A 177 10.22 -8.22 -12.11
C THR A 177 9.82 -7.45 -10.85
N GLU A 178 8.98 -6.42 -11.00
CA GLU A 178 8.45 -5.65 -9.88
C GLU A 178 7.55 -6.55 -9.00
N PRO A 179 7.76 -6.61 -7.67
CA PRO A 179 6.95 -7.47 -6.80
C PRO A 179 5.45 -7.21 -6.91
N THR A 180 5.05 -5.95 -7.10
CA THR A 180 3.65 -5.50 -7.19
C THR A 180 2.94 -5.90 -8.49
N SER A 181 3.65 -6.56 -9.41
CA SER A 181 3.05 -7.17 -10.62
C SER A 181 2.32 -8.49 -10.32
N ARG A 182 2.41 -9.00 -9.08
CA ARG A 182 1.91 -10.33 -8.69
C ARG A 182 1.10 -10.28 -7.40
N ALA A 183 0.28 -11.31 -7.20
CA ALA A 183 -0.42 -11.51 -5.93
C ALA A 183 0.59 -11.62 -4.77
N GLY A 184 0.27 -11.00 -3.64
CA GLY A 184 1.20 -10.90 -2.49
C GLY A 184 2.36 -9.91 -2.69
N GLY A 185 2.38 -9.15 -3.80
CA GLY A 185 3.44 -8.20 -4.11
C GLY A 185 3.66 -7.14 -3.04
N LYS A 186 2.58 -6.53 -2.53
CA LYS A 186 2.63 -5.53 -1.45
C LYS A 186 3.24 -6.12 -0.17
N ALA A 187 2.84 -7.33 0.20
CA ALA A 187 3.38 -8.06 1.35
C ALA A 187 4.89 -8.30 1.22
N LYS A 188 5.34 -8.71 0.03
CA LYS A 188 6.76 -8.90 -0.27
C LYS A 188 7.55 -7.60 -0.16
N VAL A 189 7.05 -6.49 -0.73
CA VAL A 189 7.70 -5.17 -0.62
C VAL A 189 7.86 -4.75 0.84
N VAL A 190 6.80 -4.87 1.64
CA VAL A 190 6.84 -4.51 3.07
C VAL A 190 7.89 -5.34 3.81
N ALA A 191 7.94 -6.65 3.56
CA ALA A 191 8.94 -7.53 4.18
C ALA A 191 10.37 -7.20 3.76
N GLU A 192 10.60 -6.90 2.48
CA GLU A 192 11.89 -6.48 1.96
C GLU A 192 12.34 -5.14 2.55
N LEU A 193 11.43 -4.16 2.67
CA LEU A 193 11.71 -2.88 3.32
C LEU A 193 12.11 -3.06 4.77
N LYS A 194 11.35 -3.85 5.52
CA LYS A 194 11.60 -4.14 6.93
C LYS A 194 12.97 -4.79 7.13
N ALA A 195 13.30 -5.78 6.30
CA ALA A 195 14.60 -6.46 6.34
C ALA A 195 15.76 -5.55 5.92
N LYS A 196 15.61 -4.81 4.81
CA LYS A 196 16.65 -3.96 4.22
C LYS A 196 17.07 -2.83 5.16
N HIS A 197 16.11 -2.21 5.82
CA HIS A 197 16.34 -1.05 6.68
C HIS A 197 16.40 -1.40 8.18
N GLY A 198 16.13 -2.66 8.55
CA GLY A 198 16.10 -3.09 9.94
C GLY A 198 14.96 -2.45 10.74
N TYR A 199 13.85 -2.09 10.08
CA TYR A 199 12.69 -1.51 10.74
C TYR A 199 12.10 -2.52 11.72
N LYS A 200 11.77 -2.04 12.92
CA LYS A 200 11.12 -2.84 13.96
C LYS A 200 9.61 -2.85 13.76
N THR A 201 9.04 -1.69 13.43
CA THR A 201 7.60 -1.52 13.26
C THR A 201 7.30 -0.87 11.91
N VAL A 202 6.52 -1.56 11.08
CA VAL A 202 6.00 -1.07 9.81
C VAL A 202 4.48 -1.19 9.81
N VAL A 203 3.78 -0.13 9.43
CA VAL A 203 2.31 -0.13 9.30
C VAL A 203 1.91 -0.06 7.83
N MET A 204 0.95 -0.88 7.42
CA MET A 204 0.32 -0.79 6.09
C MET A 204 -1.02 -0.08 6.19
N VAL A 205 -1.30 0.83 5.27
CA VAL A 205 -2.56 1.57 5.16
C VAL A 205 -3.11 1.39 3.75
N GLY A 206 -4.37 1.00 3.62
CA GLY A 206 -5.00 0.80 2.31
C GLY A 206 -6.46 0.39 2.43
N ASP A 207 -7.20 0.43 1.33
CA ASP A 207 -8.63 0.06 1.28
C ASP A 207 -8.86 -1.40 0.88
N GLY A 208 -7.86 -2.04 0.26
CA GLY A 208 -7.98 -3.33 -0.41
C GLY A 208 -7.65 -4.56 0.43
N ALA A 209 -8.05 -5.73 -0.08
CA ALA A 209 -7.69 -7.01 0.53
C ALA A 209 -6.19 -7.32 0.38
N THR A 210 -5.56 -6.88 -0.70
CA THR A 210 -4.11 -7.08 -0.95
C THR A 210 -3.25 -6.27 0.02
N ASP A 211 -3.76 -5.13 0.51
CA ASP A 211 -3.14 -4.32 1.56
C ASP A 211 -3.24 -5.00 2.92
N MET A 212 -4.42 -5.55 3.21
CA MET A 212 -4.64 -6.32 4.42
C MET A 212 -3.73 -7.56 4.49
N GLU A 213 -3.53 -8.23 3.36
CA GLU A 213 -2.63 -9.39 3.23
C GLU A 213 -1.15 -9.01 3.48
N ALA A 214 -0.78 -7.73 3.42
CA ALA A 214 0.61 -7.29 3.62
C ALA A 214 1.16 -7.54 5.03
N ARG A 215 0.28 -7.78 6.01
CA ARG A 215 0.66 -8.20 7.37
C ARG A 215 0.74 -9.72 7.56
N ASP A 216 0.20 -10.50 6.62
CA ASP A 216 -0.05 -11.94 6.79
C ASP A 216 1.15 -12.83 6.37
N VAL A 217 2.32 -12.22 6.16
CA VAL A 217 3.57 -12.90 5.79
C VAL A 217 4.65 -12.71 6.86
N GLU A 218 5.63 -13.61 6.91
CA GLU A 218 6.81 -13.42 7.77
C GLU A 218 7.57 -12.16 7.35
N GLY A 219 7.87 -11.29 8.32
CA GLY A 219 8.48 -9.99 8.06
C GLY A 219 7.52 -8.92 7.51
N GLY A 220 6.22 -9.22 7.37
CA GLY A 220 5.21 -8.25 6.93
C GLY A 220 4.95 -7.11 7.92
N ALA A 221 3.92 -6.32 7.60
CA ALA A 221 3.48 -5.20 8.45
C ALA A 221 3.07 -5.67 9.87
N ASP A 222 3.34 -4.85 10.88
CA ASP A 222 3.00 -5.14 12.28
C ASP A 222 1.55 -4.79 12.62
N ALA A 223 0.94 -3.92 11.81
CA ALA A 223 -0.48 -3.62 11.83
C ALA A 223 -0.95 -3.19 10.44
N PHE A 224 -2.21 -3.48 10.14
CA PHE A 224 -2.90 -2.98 8.97
C PHE A 224 -4.05 -2.05 9.39
N ILE A 225 -4.03 -0.83 8.84
CA ILE A 225 -5.09 0.16 9.00
C ILE A 225 -5.90 0.18 7.70
N GLY A 226 -7.15 -0.28 7.77
CA GLY A 226 -8.06 -0.23 6.64
C GLY A 226 -8.62 1.16 6.44
N PHE A 227 -8.57 1.68 5.22
CA PHE A 227 -9.14 2.97 4.86
C PHE A 227 -10.47 2.78 4.11
N GLY A 228 -11.52 3.46 4.57
CA GLY A 228 -12.87 3.38 3.99
C GLY A 228 -13.41 4.70 3.48
N GLY A 229 -12.60 5.77 3.43
CA GLY A 229 -13.05 7.11 3.09
C GLY A 229 -13.52 7.29 1.65
N ILE A 230 -13.06 6.43 0.73
CA ILE A 230 -13.51 6.39 -0.67
C ILE A 230 -14.57 5.31 -0.87
N GLN A 231 -14.22 4.07 -0.54
CA GLN A 231 -15.10 2.91 -0.66
C GLN A 231 -14.95 2.00 0.56
N VAL A 232 -16.07 1.60 1.15
CA VAL A 232 -16.08 0.62 2.24
C VAL A 232 -16.09 -0.80 1.66
N ARG A 233 -15.02 -1.55 1.92
CA ARG A 233 -14.95 -2.99 1.62
C ARG A 233 -15.19 -3.80 2.90
N GLU A 234 -16.35 -4.45 3.01
CA GLU A 234 -16.76 -5.14 4.25
C GLU A 234 -15.76 -6.20 4.73
N LYS A 235 -15.13 -6.94 3.81
CA LYS A 235 -14.06 -7.90 4.15
C LYS A 235 -12.86 -7.22 4.81
N VAL A 236 -12.48 -6.05 4.32
CA VAL A 236 -11.35 -5.26 4.82
C VAL A 236 -11.72 -4.63 6.16
N LYS A 237 -12.92 -4.05 6.28
CA LYS A 237 -13.45 -3.51 7.53
C LYS A 237 -13.48 -4.53 8.66
N ALA A 238 -13.94 -5.75 8.38
CA ALA A 238 -13.98 -6.83 9.37
C ALA A 238 -12.57 -7.32 9.76
N GLY A 239 -11.67 -7.34 8.78
CA GLY A 239 -10.32 -7.88 8.94
C GLY A 239 -9.28 -6.90 9.47
N ALA A 240 -9.44 -5.59 9.27
CA ALA A 240 -8.47 -4.58 9.67
C ALA A 240 -8.20 -4.58 11.19
N ASP A 241 -6.97 -4.24 11.57
CA ASP A 241 -6.63 -4.05 13.00
C ASP A 241 -7.31 -2.78 13.51
N TRP A 242 -7.34 -1.75 12.67
CA TRP A 242 -8.12 -0.54 12.83
C TRP A 242 -8.68 -0.12 11.48
N PHE A 243 -9.96 0.25 11.42
CA PHE A 243 -10.61 0.74 10.21
C PHE A 243 -11.01 2.20 10.43
N VAL A 244 -10.62 3.08 9.51
CA VAL A 244 -10.88 4.53 9.57
C VAL A 244 -11.64 4.98 8.33
N MET A 245 -12.50 5.98 8.50
CA MET A 245 -13.24 6.62 7.42
C MET A 245 -12.59 7.94 6.99
N ASP A 246 -11.72 8.49 7.83
CA ASP A 246 -11.06 9.78 7.62
C ASP A 246 -9.62 9.72 8.13
N PHE A 247 -8.66 10.26 7.37
CA PHE A 247 -7.26 10.36 7.80
C PHE A 247 -7.09 11.21 9.07
N LYS A 248 -8.05 12.08 9.39
CA LYS A 248 -8.11 12.79 10.66
C LYS A 248 -8.07 11.84 11.86
N GLU A 249 -8.70 10.67 11.79
CA GLU A 249 -8.68 9.70 12.89
C GLU A 249 -7.23 9.22 13.18
N MET A 250 -6.43 9.03 12.14
CA MET A 250 -5.01 8.69 12.24
C MET A 250 -4.18 9.86 12.76
N LEU A 251 -4.44 11.08 12.27
CA LEU A 251 -3.81 12.30 12.75
C LEU A 251 -4.05 12.52 14.25
N ASP A 252 -5.29 12.35 14.71
CA ASP A 252 -5.65 12.51 16.12
C ASP A 252 -4.94 11.45 16.99
N ALA A 253 -4.69 10.25 16.47
CA ALA A 253 -3.96 9.20 17.18
C ALA A 253 -2.43 9.42 17.23
N LEU A 254 -1.89 10.36 16.45
CA LEU A 254 -0.47 10.74 16.46
C LEU A 254 -0.16 11.89 17.43
N GLN A 255 -1.18 12.55 17.99
CA GLN A 255 -1.07 13.62 18.97
C GLN A 255 -0.84 13.07 20.38
#